data_AF-A0A075R979-F1
#
_entry.id   AF-A0A075R979-F1
#
_cell.length_a   1.000
_cell.length_b   1.000
_cell.length_c   1.000
_cell.angle_alpha   90.00
_cell.angle_beta   90.00
_cell.angle_gamma   90.00
#
_symmetry.space_group_name_H-M   'P 1'
#
loop_
_entity.id
_entity.type
_entity.pdbx_description
1 polymer ?
#
loop_
_entity_poly.entity_id
_entity_poly.type
_entity_poly.pdbx_seq_one_letter_code
_entity_poly.pdbx_strand_id
1 'polypeptide(L)'
;MKNFADYLKKKREEKNLSMNKLGELSGVSAMYISHLESGKRDRPSPEIIERLAKGLDEPYENLMAAAGYIDASDFIKIKNEKNSQEDIEWSLAEQEQDPFHLDFLLDSNHPIFFQNRLLTREEKAKIKSLIEIILKG
;
A
#
# COMPACT_ATOMS: atom_id res chain seq x y z
N MET A 1 -18.82 -5.78 9.13
CA MET A 1 -17.51 -5.48 8.50
C MET A 1 -17.46 -6.20 7.16
N LYS A 2 -17.31 -5.47 6.05
CA LYS A 2 -17.04 -6.10 4.74
C LYS A 2 -15.61 -6.63 4.81
N ASN A 3 -15.47 -7.95 4.80
CA ASN A 3 -14.16 -8.60 4.81
C ASN A 3 -13.54 -8.50 3.40
N PHE A 4 -12.23 -8.77 3.28
CA PHE A 4 -11.52 -8.74 2.00
C PHE A 4 -12.19 -9.59 0.91
N ALA A 5 -12.78 -10.72 1.28
CA ALA A 5 -13.45 -11.63 0.36
C ALA A 5 -14.62 -10.96 -0.36
N ASP A 6 -15.51 -10.29 0.39
CA ASP A 6 -16.65 -9.56 -0.17
C ASP A 6 -16.19 -8.42 -1.09
N TYR A 7 -15.12 -7.72 -0.71
CA TYR A 7 -14.55 -6.63 -1.50
C TYR A 7 -13.96 -7.13 -2.82
N LEU A 8 -13.12 -8.18 -2.75
CA LEU A 8 -12.50 -8.80 -3.93
C LEU A 8 -13.54 -9.29 -4.92
N LYS A 9 -14.54 -10.03 -4.43
CA LYS A 9 -15.63 -10.55 -5.25
C LYS A 9 -16.40 -9.42 -5.95
N LYS A 10 -16.78 -8.38 -5.19
CA LYS A 10 -17.50 -7.22 -5.72
C LYS A 10 -16.70 -6.53 -6.84
N LYS A 11 -15.41 -6.28 -6.63
CA LYS A 11 -14.56 -5.63 -7.64
C LYS A 11 -14.38 -6.47 -8.89
N ARG A 12 -14.22 -7.78 -8.74
CA ARG A 12 -14.16 -8.71 -9.88
C ARG A 12 -15.45 -8.68 -10.69
N GLU A 13 -16.60 -8.71 -10.03
CA GLU A 13 -17.92 -8.71 -10.67
C GLU A 13 -18.25 -7.35 -11.32
N GLU A 14 -17.90 -6.23 -10.69
CA GLU A 14 -18.04 -4.87 -11.27
C GLU A 14 -17.28 -4.74 -12.60
N LYS A 15 -16.18 -5.47 -12.75
CA LYS A 15 -15.38 -5.50 -13.98
C LYS A 15 -15.76 -6.65 -14.93
N ASN A 16 -16.84 -7.37 -14.65
CA ASN A 16 -17.33 -8.52 -15.42
C ASN A 16 -16.28 -9.62 -15.63
N LEU A 17 -15.37 -9.80 -14.67
CA LEU A 17 -14.31 -10.80 -14.76
C LEU A 17 -14.77 -12.12 -14.14
N SER A 18 -14.48 -13.23 -14.81
CA SER A 18 -14.53 -14.56 -14.17
C SER A 18 -13.30 -14.75 -13.27
N MET A 19 -13.35 -15.70 -12.33
CA MET A 19 -12.17 -16.05 -11.51
C MET A 19 -10.98 -16.48 -12.38
N ASN A 20 -11.25 -17.19 -13.48
CA ASN A 20 -10.23 -17.56 -14.46
C ASN A 20 -9.63 -16.33 -15.15
N LYS A 21 -10.46 -15.37 -15.55
CA LYS A 21 -9.96 -14.17 -16.23
C LYS A 21 -9.15 -13.28 -15.28
N LEU A 22 -9.62 -13.09 -14.06
CA LEU A 22 -8.82 -12.38 -13.04
C LEU A 22 -7.51 -13.13 -12.76
N GLY A 23 -7.54 -14.46 -12.73
CA GLY A 23 -6.34 -15.25 -12.51
C GLY A 23 -5.31 -15.13 -13.63
N GLU A 24 -5.75 -15.06 -14.88
CA GLU A 24 -4.89 -14.76 -16.03
C GLU A 24 -4.24 -13.37 -15.90
N LEU A 25 -5.03 -12.34 -15.56
CA LEU A 25 -4.57 -10.95 -15.48
C LEU A 25 -3.65 -10.67 -14.29
N SER A 26 -3.87 -11.33 -13.16
CA SER A 26 -3.07 -11.18 -11.93
C SER A 26 -1.93 -12.21 -11.82
N GLY A 27 -1.98 -13.27 -12.63
CA GLY A 27 -1.18 -14.49 -12.49
C GLY A 27 -1.51 -15.32 -11.24
N VAL A 28 -2.54 -14.95 -10.47
CA VAL A 28 -2.97 -15.68 -9.27
C VAL A 28 -3.91 -16.81 -9.71
N SER A 29 -3.77 -18.02 -9.17
CA SER A 29 -4.62 -19.12 -9.65
C SER A 29 -6.10 -18.88 -9.36
N ALA A 30 -6.98 -19.26 -10.28
CA ALA A 30 -8.43 -19.15 -10.10
C ALA A 30 -8.94 -19.88 -8.85
N MET A 31 -8.31 -21.02 -8.51
CA MET A 31 -8.57 -21.76 -7.28
C MET A 31 -8.27 -20.91 -6.03
N TYR A 32 -7.14 -20.20 -6.02
CA TYR A 32 -6.77 -19.35 -4.89
C TYR A 32 -7.67 -18.11 -4.80
N ILE A 33 -8.05 -17.51 -5.94
CA ILE A 33 -9.05 -16.43 -5.98
C ILE A 33 -10.38 -16.90 -5.41
N SER A 34 -10.86 -18.08 -5.82
CA SER A 34 -12.09 -18.68 -5.28
C SER A 34 -12.01 -18.88 -3.77
N HIS A 35 -10.86 -19.36 -3.28
CA HIS A 35 -10.62 -19.54 -1.85
C HIS A 35 -10.64 -18.20 -1.10
N LEU A 36 -10.00 -17.15 -1.62
CA LEU A 36 -10.03 -15.79 -1.05
C LEU A 36 -11.46 -15.24 -1.01
N GLU A 37 -12.25 -15.40 -2.08
CA GLU A 37 -13.64 -14.94 -2.15
C GLU A 37 -14.60 -15.74 -1.26
N SER A 38 -14.20 -16.92 -0.79
CA SER A 38 -15.02 -17.74 0.11
C SER A 38 -15.08 -17.23 1.56
N GLY A 39 -14.24 -16.27 1.92
CA GLY A 39 -14.26 -15.65 3.25
C GLY A 39 -13.68 -16.52 4.38
N LYS A 40 -13.06 -17.65 4.06
CA LYS A 40 -12.16 -18.35 4.99
C LYS A 40 -11.03 -17.36 5.33
N ARG A 41 -10.81 -17.09 6.62
CA ARG A 41 -10.00 -15.98 7.16
C ARG A 41 -8.50 -16.06 6.82
N ASP A 42 -8.16 -16.02 5.54
CA ASP A 42 -6.79 -15.87 5.07
C ASP A 42 -6.59 -14.42 4.62
N ARG A 43 -5.71 -13.71 5.34
CA ARG A 43 -5.20 -12.42 4.89
C ARG A 43 -4.19 -12.71 3.78
N PRO A 44 -4.46 -12.34 2.51
CA PRO A 44 -3.48 -12.51 1.46
C PRO A 44 -2.24 -11.67 1.75
N SER A 45 -1.09 -12.12 1.27
CA SER A 45 0.15 -11.35 1.40
C SER A 45 0.08 -10.06 0.57
N PRO A 46 0.85 -9.02 0.93
CA PRO A 46 0.95 -7.79 0.15
C PRO A 46 1.30 -8.01 -1.32
N GLU A 47 2.11 -9.01 -1.63
CA GLU A 47 2.47 -9.39 -3.01
C GLU A 47 1.25 -9.91 -3.79
N ILE A 48 0.46 -10.80 -3.19
CA ILE A 48 -0.80 -11.28 -3.79
C ILE A 48 -1.76 -10.12 -4.01
N ILE A 49 -1.87 -9.22 -3.04
CA ILE A 49 -2.72 -8.02 -3.15
C ILE A 49 -2.27 -7.14 -4.31
N GLU A 50 -0.97 -6.92 -4.50
CA GLU A 50 -0.45 -6.11 -5.61
C GLU A 50 -0.80 -6.73 -6.96
N ARG A 51 -0.64 -8.04 -7.07
CA ARG A 51 -0.98 -8.79 -8.28
C ARG A 51 -2.46 -8.75 -8.58
N LEU A 52 -3.31 -8.92 -7.57
CA LEU A 52 -4.76 -8.81 -7.71
C LEU A 52 -5.18 -7.38 -8.07
N ALA A 53 -4.55 -6.36 -7.49
CA ALA A 53 -4.79 -4.96 -7.80
C ALA A 53 -4.48 -4.65 -9.27
N LYS A 54 -3.33 -5.13 -9.78
CA LYS A 54 -2.96 -5.03 -11.20
C LYS A 54 -3.97 -5.75 -12.10
N GLY A 55 -4.34 -6.99 -11.76
CA GLY A 55 -5.29 -7.76 -12.56
C GLY A 55 -6.72 -7.22 -12.53
N LEU A 56 -7.10 -6.53 -11.44
CA LEU A 56 -8.36 -5.81 -11.33
C LEU A 56 -8.27 -4.40 -11.89
N ASP A 57 -7.10 -3.85 -12.23
CA ASP A 57 -6.95 -2.42 -12.52
C ASP A 57 -7.63 -1.56 -11.43
N GLU A 58 -7.31 -1.86 -10.17
CA GLU A 58 -7.82 -1.18 -8.98
C GLU A 58 -6.62 -0.67 -8.18
N PRO A 59 -6.68 0.53 -7.56
CA PRO A 59 -5.58 1.02 -6.73
C PRO A 59 -5.20 0.02 -5.64
N TYR A 60 -3.90 -0.28 -5.55
CA TYR A 60 -3.34 -1.23 -4.59
C TYR A 60 -3.77 -0.94 -3.15
N GLU A 61 -3.82 0.35 -2.79
CA GLU A 61 -4.17 0.80 -1.45
C GLU A 61 -5.60 0.45 -1.07
N ASN A 62 -6.51 0.40 -2.05
CA ASN A 62 -7.91 0.03 -1.81
C ASN A 62 -8.01 -1.44 -1.37
N LEU A 63 -7.25 -2.34 -2.02
CA LEU A 63 -7.22 -3.75 -1.63
C LEU A 63 -6.48 -3.95 -0.31
N MET A 64 -5.40 -3.20 -0.05
CA MET A 64 -4.68 -3.22 1.23
C MET A 64 -5.58 -2.79 2.40
N ALA A 65 -6.37 -1.72 2.21
CA ALA A 65 -7.37 -1.30 3.19
C ALA A 65 -8.45 -2.36 3.40
N ALA A 66 -8.96 -2.96 2.32
CA ALA A 66 -9.95 -4.05 2.40
C ALA A 66 -9.41 -5.31 3.11
N ALA A 67 -8.10 -5.58 2.99
CA ALA A 67 -7.39 -6.64 3.70
C ALA A 67 -7.05 -6.27 5.16
N GLY A 68 -7.28 -5.01 5.55
CA GLY A 68 -7.03 -4.48 6.88
C GLY A 68 -5.55 -4.27 7.19
N TYR A 69 -4.74 -3.95 6.17
CA TYR A 69 -3.35 -3.50 6.32
C TYR A 69 -3.22 -1.98 6.50
N ILE A 70 -4.23 -1.21 6.07
CA ILE A 70 -4.25 0.25 6.16
C ILE A 70 -5.44 0.65 7.04
N ASP A 71 -5.19 1.46 8.05
CA ASP A 71 -6.26 2.06 8.87
C ASP A 71 -6.95 3.19 8.09
N ALA A 72 -8.23 3.46 8.38
CA ALA A 72 -9.00 4.49 7.71
C ALA A 72 -8.34 5.88 7.79
N SER A 73 -7.62 6.15 8.89
CA SER A 73 -6.86 7.40 9.09
C SER A 73 -5.67 7.54 8.13
N ASP A 74 -4.99 6.45 7.79
CA ASP A 74 -3.88 6.43 6.83
C ASP A 74 -4.39 6.49 5.38
N PHE A 75 -5.53 5.86 5.10
CA PHE A 75 -6.16 5.88 3.77
C PHE A 75 -6.59 7.29 3.32
N ILE A 76 -7.08 8.11 4.25
CA ILE A 76 -7.47 9.51 3.98
C ILE A 76 -6.25 10.34 3.60
N LYS A 77 -5.10 10.14 4.25
CA LYS A 77 -3.86 10.89 3.94
C LYS A 77 -3.30 10.52 2.56
N ILE A 78 -3.24 9.22 2.25
CA ILE A 78 -2.77 8.73 0.94
C ILE A 78 -3.65 9.28 -0.20
N LYS A 79 -4.97 9.33 -0.02
CA LYS A 79 -5.86 9.93 -1.02
C LYS A 79 -5.66 11.44 -1.16
N ASN A 80 -5.44 12.16 -0.06
CA ASN A 80 -5.19 13.60 -0.10
C ASN A 80 -3.84 13.93 -0.77
N GLU A 81 -2.83 13.07 -0.62
CA GLU A 81 -1.53 13.19 -1.30
C GLU A 81 -1.58 12.83 -2.80
N LYS A 82 -2.47 11.93 -3.22
CA LYS A 82 -2.67 11.62 -4.66
C LYS A 82 -3.57 12.63 -5.37
N ASN A 83 -4.57 13.19 -4.69
CA ASN A 83 -5.42 14.24 -5.24
C ASN A 83 -4.70 15.59 -5.39
N SER A 84 -3.53 15.76 -4.77
CA SER A 84 -2.73 16.98 -4.93
C SER A 84 -1.91 17.02 -6.22
N GLN A 85 -1.95 16.00 -7.10
CA GLN A 85 -1.27 16.11 -8.39
C GLN A 85 -1.91 17.12 -9.37
N GLU A 86 -3.14 17.60 -9.11
CA GLU A 86 -3.71 18.75 -9.83
C GLU A 86 -3.65 20.08 -9.05
N ASP A 87 -3.24 20.06 -7.76
CA ASP A 87 -3.05 21.26 -6.93
C ASP A 87 -1.56 21.52 -6.54
N ILE A 88 -0.60 20.71 -7.03
CA ILE A 88 0.85 20.98 -6.95
C ILE A 88 1.26 21.98 -8.06
N GLU A 89 0.41 22.98 -8.31
CA GLU A 89 0.92 24.31 -8.61
C GLU A 89 1.63 24.79 -7.33
N TRP A 90 2.82 24.22 -7.12
CA TRP A 90 3.77 24.61 -6.10
C TRP A 90 3.90 26.11 -6.26
N SER A 91 3.34 26.82 -5.29
CA SER A 91 3.61 28.20 -4.90
C SER A 91 5.09 28.55 -5.15
N LEU A 92 5.40 28.94 -6.39
CA LEU A 92 6.70 29.35 -6.90
C LEU A 92 7.04 30.77 -6.41
N ALA A 93 6.67 31.09 -5.18
CA ALA A 93 7.00 32.35 -4.54
C ALA A 93 7.41 32.05 -3.09
N GLU A 94 8.73 31.99 -2.92
CA GLU A 94 9.45 32.41 -1.72
C GLU A 94 9.01 31.79 -0.39
N GLN A 95 9.71 30.73 0.04
CA GLN A 95 10.41 30.70 1.33
C GLN A 95 11.23 29.41 1.47
N GLU A 96 12.35 29.55 2.17
CA GLU A 96 13.47 28.63 2.31
C GLU A 96 13.06 27.14 2.38
N GLN A 97 13.72 26.30 1.58
CA GLN A 97 13.51 24.85 1.62
C GLN A 97 13.90 24.34 3.01
N ASP A 98 12.91 24.11 3.87
CA ASP A 98 13.11 23.46 5.15
C ASP A 98 13.73 22.08 4.86
N PRO A 99 14.99 21.82 5.28
CA PRO A 99 15.68 20.60 4.91
C PRO A 99 14.88 19.39 5.38
N PHE A 100 14.63 18.45 4.48
CA PHE A 100 13.93 17.23 4.86
C PHE A 100 14.86 16.34 5.71
N HIS A 101 14.74 16.46 7.03
CA HIS A 101 15.62 15.76 7.98
C HIS A 101 15.28 14.27 8.07
N LEU A 102 16.19 13.41 7.59
CA LEU A 102 16.01 11.95 7.59
C LEU A 102 15.83 11.36 8.99
N ASP A 103 16.46 11.96 10.01
CA ASP A 103 16.28 11.56 11.41
C ASP A 103 14.83 11.68 11.87
N PHE A 104 14.17 12.78 11.49
CA PHE A 104 12.76 13.01 11.81
C PHE A 104 11.87 11.94 11.15
N LEU A 105 12.19 11.54 9.92
CA LEU A 105 11.48 10.48 9.22
C LEU A 105 11.62 9.16 9.99
N LEU A 106 12.85 8.73 10.31
CA LEU A 106 13.14 7.45 10.96
C LEU A 106 12.62 7.38 12.41
N ASP A 107 12.59 8.49 13.13
CA ASP A 107 12.08 8.58 14.50
C ASP A 107 10.54 8.73 14.55
N SER A 108 9.91 9.06 13.42
CA SER A 108 8.46 9.24 13.37
C SER A 108 7.69 7.92 13.51
N ASN A 109 6.47 8.04 14.03
CA ASN A 109 5.46 6.98 13.98
C ASN A 109 4.85 6.79 12.57
N HIS A 110 5.30 7.57 11.57
CA HIS A 110 4.80 7.45 10.21
C HIS A 110 5.19 6.09 9.61
N PRO A 111 4.30 5.38 8.92
CA PRO A 111 4.67 4.15 8.22
C PRO A 111 5.70 4.46 7.13
N ILE A 112 6.88 3.86 7.21
CA ILE A 112 7.92 4.01 6.19
C ILE A 112 8.05 2.68 5.46
N PHE A 113 7.96 2.71 4.14
CA PHE A 113 8.13 1.54 3.31
C PHE A 113 9.52 1.53 2.68
N PHE A 114 10.16 0.36 2.64
CA PHE A 114 11.37 0.12 1.86
C PHE A 114 11.15 -1.12 0.98
N GLN A 115 11.35 -0.98 -0.33
CA GLN A 115 11.11 -2.05 -1.32
C GLN A 115 9.73 -2.73 -1.12
N ASN A 116 8.69 -1.92 -0.92
CA ASN A 116 7.29 -2.33 -0.71
C ASN A 116 7.02 -3.10 0.59
N ARG A 117 7.91 -3.04 1.59
CA ARG A 117 7.70 -3.60 2.93
C ARG A 117 7.70 -2.51 3.98
N LEU A 118 6.71 -2.54 4.88
CA LEU A 118 6.67 -1.63 6.03
C LEU A 118 7.87 -1.92 6.94
N LEU A 119 8.62 -0.88 7.26
CA LEU A 119 9.71 -0.93 8.22
C LEU A 119 9.16 -0.98 9.65
N THR A 120 9.63 -1.96 10.42
CA THR A 120 9.38 -1.99 11.86
C THR A 120 10.16 -0.89 12.57
N ARG A 121 9.76 -0.54 13.80
CA ARG A 121 10.53 0.40 14.64
C ARG A 121 11.98 -0.04 14.83
N GLU A 122 12.20 -1.34 15.00
CA GLU A 122 13.54 -1.91 15.15
C GLU A 122 14.38 -1.72 13.87
N GLU A 123 13.75 -1.89 12.70
CA GLU A 123 14.44 -1.70 11.41
C GLU A 123 14.75 -0.24 11.13
N LYS A 124 13.84 0.68 11.46
CA LYS A 124 14.12 2.12 11.39
C LYS A 124 15.31 2.49 12.27
N ALA A 125 15.39 1.95 13.48
CA ALA A 125 16.53 2.16 14.39
C ALA A 125 17.84 1.57 13.83
N LYS A 126 17.79 0.40 13.19
CA LYS A 126 18.95 -0.20 12.50
C LYS A 126 19.40 0.65 11.31
N ILE A 127 18.47 1.14 10.50
CA ILE A 127 18.76 2.02 9.36
C ILE A 127 19.41 3.32 9.85
N LYS A 128 18.87 3.94 10.90
CA LYS A 128 19.46 5.13 11.53
C LYS A 128 20.91 4.86 11.95
N SER A 129 21.14 3.76 12.65
CA SER A 129 22.47 3.35 13.10
C SER A 129 23.46 3.14 11.93
N LEU A 130 23.02 2.48 10.85
CA LEU A 130 23.85 2.26 9.65
C LEU A 130 24.26 3.58 9.00
N ILE A 131 23.32 4.52 8.85
CA ILE A 131 23.57 5.82 8.25
C ILE A 131 24.56 6.61 9.11
N GLU A 132 24.37 6.63 10.43
CA GLU A 132 25.31 7.28 11.34
C GLU A 132 26.73 6.72 11.22
N ILE A 133 26.89 5.40 11.11
CA ILE A 133 28.19 4.75 10.94
C ILE A 133 28.83 5.17 9.61
N ILE A 134 28.07 5.16 8.52
CA ILE A 134 28.56 5.52 7.17
C ILE A 134 28.98 6.99 7.10
N LEU A 135 28.26 7.88 7.78
CA LEU A 135 28.51 9.33 7.74
C LEU A 135 29.62 9.77 8.72
N LYS A 136 29.94 8.95 9.73
CA LYS A 136 30.99 9.22 10.73
C LYS A 136 32.34 8.57 10.38
N GLY A 137 32.41 7.74 9.34
CA GLY A 137 33.62 7.07 8.85
C GLY A 137 34.25 7.81 7.68
#